data_AF-A0A8D1MBB1-F1
#
_entry.id   AF-A0A8D1MBB1-F1
#
_cell.length_a   1.000
_cell.length_b   1.000
_cell.length_c   1.000
_cell.angle_alpha   90.00
_cell.angle_beta   90.00
_cell.angle_gamma   90.00
#
_symmetry.space_group_name_H-M   'P 1'
#
loop_
_entity.id
_entity.type
_entity.pdbx_description
1 polymer ?
#
loop_
_entity_poly.entity_id
_entity_poly.type
_entity_poly.pdbx_seq_one_letter_code
_entity_poly.pdbx_strand_id
1 'polypeptide(L)'
;MTNPQLTSFLMKKFPLRSATRQGCPLSPLLFNIDLEVLATAIREVKEIKGIQIGKEEVKLSLFADYMILYLENPKDSTRKLLEPIHEFGKVSGYKINTQKSMAFLYTNNERSEREIREAIPFTTASKRIKYLGVNLPKESKDLYSENCKTLMKSKMTQIDGKTYHALGLEESILSK
;
A
#
# COMPACT_ATOMS: atom_id res chain seq x y z
N MET A 1 -18.54 -17.82 -35.04
CA MET A 1 -17.33 -17.67 -34.20
C MET A 1 -17.13 -16.19 -33.92
N THR A 2 -16.88 -15.87 -32.65
CA THR A 2 -16.96 -14.58 -31.98
C THR A 2 -15.77 -13.64 -32.23
N ASN A 3 -16.04 -12.35 -32.02
CA ASN A 3 -15.24 -11.13 -32.21
C ASN A 3 -13.81 -11.15 -31.58
N PRO A 4 -12.90 -10.20 -31.93
CA PRO A 4 -13.03 -8.86 -31.33
C PRO A 4 -12.76 -7.68 -32.28
N GLN A 5 -13.79 -6.85 -32.42
CA GLN A 5 -13.71 -5.42 -32.66
C GLN A 5 -13.38 -4.76 -31.31
N LEU A 6 -12.22 -4.12 -31.20
CA LEU A 6 -11.99 -3.04 -30.25
C LEU A 6 -11.45 -1.83 -31.01
N THR A 7 -12.42 -1.01 -31.37
CA THR A 7 -12.40 0.37 -31.88
C THR A 7 -11.12 1.18 -31.62
N SER A 8 -10.39 1.46 -32.70
CA SER A 8 -9.51 2.62 -32.84
C SER A 8 -10.35 3.88 -33.11
N PHE A 9 -11.17 4.31 -32.14
CA PHE A 9 -11.84 5.60 -32.26
C PHE A 9 -10.82 6.71 -31.98
N LEU A 10 -10.48 7.51 -32.98
CA LEU A 10 -9.72 8.75 -32.83
C LEU A 10 -10.52 9.69 -31.92
N MET A 11 -10.29 9.64 -30.61
CA MET A 11 -10.87 10.59 -29.68
C MET A 11 -10.37 12.00 -30.02
N LYS A 12 -11.29 12.95 -30.12
CA LYS A 12 -10.99 14.38 -30.31
C LYS A 12 -10.04 14.83 -29.20
N LYS A 13 -8.93 15.48 -29.55
CA LYS A 13 -7.93 15.97 -28.58
C LYS A 13 -8.64 16.85 -27.55
N PHE A 14 -8.56 16.49 -26.27
CA PHE A 14 -9.02 17.31 -25.17
C PHE A 14 -7.81 17.85 -24.39
N PRO A 15 -7.89 19.05 -23.82
CA PRO A 15 -6.82 19.58 -22.99
C PRO A 15 -6.72 18.73 -21.72
N LEU A 16 -5.54 18.15 -21.49
CA LEU A 16 -5.22 17.52 -20.21
C LEU A 16 -4.99 18.63 -19.18
N ARG A 17 -5.73 18.61 -18.08
CA ARG A 17 -5.56 19.56 -16.96
C ARG A 17 -4.55 19.07 -15.93
N SER A 18 -4.54 17.77 -15.64
CA SER A 18 -3.70 17.14 -14.62
C SER A 18 -3.64 15.63 -14.87
N ALA A 19 -2.51 15.13 -15.39
CA ALA A 19 -2.19 13.70 -15.53
C ALA A 19 -0.77 13.53 -16.10
N THR A 20 -0.13 12.41 -15.77
CA THR A 20 1.08 11.95 -16.47
C THR A 20 0.71 10.92 -17.54
N ARG A 21 1.37 10.93 -18.71
CA ARG A 21 1.09 9.94 -19.77
C ARG A 21 1.50 8.53 -19.31
N GLN A 22 0.60 7.55 -19.45
CA GLN A 22 0.94 6.14 -19.25
C GLN A 22 1.99 5.72 -20.30
N GLY A 23 3.04 5.04 -19.86
CA GLY A 23 4.18 4.66 -20.72
C GLY A 23 5.24 5.75 -20.90
N CYS A 24 5.06 6.94 -20.32
CA CYS A 24 6.15 7.92 -20.26
C CYS A 24 7.15 7.50 -19.17
N PRO A 25 8.45 7.40 -19.48
CA PRO A 25 9.47 6.93 -18.53
C PRO A 25 9.68 7.87 -17.35
N LEU A 26 9.30 9.15 -17.48
CA LEU A 26 9.47 10.16 -16.44
C LEU A 26 8.29 10.21 -15.43
N SER A 27 7.11 9.70 -15.83
CA SER A 27 5.91 9.73 -15.00
C SER A 27 6.10 9.13 -13.59
N PRO A 28 6.77 7.96 -13.42
CA PRO A 28 6.96 7.37 -12.10
C PRO A 28 7.80 8.24 -11.17
N LEU A 29 8.85 8.89 -11.69
CA LEU A 29 9.70 9.76 -10.90
C LEU A 29 8.95 11.01 -10.43
N LEU A 30 8.20 11.66 -11.32
CA LEU A 30 7.37 12.82 -10.97
C LEU A 30 6.33 12.47 -9.90
N PHE A 31 5.73 11.29 -10.01
CA PHE A 31 4.77 10.79 -9.04
C PHE A 31 5.42 10.58 -7.65
N ASN A 32 6.61 9.97 -7.60
CA ASN A 32 7.33 9.79 -6.35
C ASN A 32 7.73 11.13 -5.71
N ILE A 33 8.15 12.12 -6.51
CA ILE A 33 8.50 13.46 -6.00
C ILE A 33 7.27 14.13 -5.35
N ASP A 34 6.10 14.05 -6.01
CA ASP A 34 4.87 14.65 -5.47
C ASP A 34 4.43 13.97 -4.16
N LEU A 35 4.48 12.64 -4.11
CA LEU A 35 4.17 11.90 -2.87
C LEU A 35 5.17 12.16 -1.74
N GLU A 36 6.44 12.44 -2.04
CA GLU A 36 7.45 12.73 -1.01
C GLU A 36 7.13 14.05 -0.27
N VAL A 37 6.46 15.01 -0.92
CA VAL A 37 5.98 16.24 -0.27
C VAL A 37 4.96 15.89 0.82
N LEU A 38 3.98 15.03 0.49
CA LEU A 38 3.01 14.55 1.48
C LEU A 38 3.68 13.71 2.58
N ALA A 39 4.62 12.84 2.22
CA ALA A 39 5.37 12.02 3.16
C ALA A 39 6.10 12.87 4.20
N THR A 40 6.79 13.90 3.74
CA THR A 40 7.53 14.85 4.57
C THR A 40 6.58 15.58 5.52
N ALA A 41 5.45 16.11 4.99
CA ALA A 41 4.46 16.77 5.82
C ALA A 41 3.93 15.87 6.94
N ILE A 42 3.62 14.60 6.66
CA ILE A 42 3.18 13.63 7.68
C ILE A 42 4.29 13.34 8.70
N ARG A 43 5.56 13.23 8.26
CA ARG A 43 6.70 12.99 9.15
C ARG A 43 6.91 14.14 10.14
N GLU A 44 6.69 15.38 9.72
CA GLU A 44 6.90 16.58 10.54
C GLU A 44 5.82 16.80 11.62
N VAL A 45 4.61 16.27 11.45
CA VAL A 45 3.55 16.39 12.46
C VAL A 45 3.93 15.58 13.70
N LYS A 46 4.21 16.27 14.81
CA LYS A 46 4.68 15.66 16.07
C LYS A 46 3.61 14.83 16.77
N GLU A 47 2.35 15.20 16.58
CA GLU A 47 1.19 14.51 17.15
C GLU A 47 0.89 13.18 16.46
N ILE A 48 1.37 12.98 15.23
CA ILE A 48 1.33 11.69 14.56
C ILE A 48 2.53 10.89 15.07
N LYS A 49 2.27 9.92 15.94
CA LYS A 49 3.29 8.98 16.40
C LYS A 49 3.29 7.70 15.58
N GLY A 50 4.47 7.35 15.06
CA GLY A 50 4.73 6.14 14.30
C GLY A 50 5.06 4.94 15.17
N ILE A 51 5.65 3.92 14.55
CA ILE A 51 6.25 2.79 15.26
C ILE A 51 7.75 3.02 15.43
N GLN A 52 8.30 2.58 16.56
CA GLN A 52 9.74 2.64 16.79
C GLN A 52 10.42 1.40 16.21
N ILE A 53 11.38 1.59 15.29
CA ILE A 53 12.24 0.55 14.74
C ILE A 53 13.68 0.90 15.10
N GLY A 54 14.22 0.23 16.13
CA GLY A 54 15.53 0.57 16.68
C GLY A 54 15.54 2.00 17.24
N LYS A 55 16.39 2.87 16.66
CA LYS A 55 16.50 4.29 17.08
C LYS A 55 15.63 5.24 16.26
N GLU A 56 14.96 4.75 15.22
CA GLU A 56 14.18 5.59 14.31
C GLU A 56 12.68 5.36 14.49
N GLU A 57 11.91 6.45 14.39
CA GLU A 57 10.46 6.40 14.33
C GLU A 57 10.03 6.32 12.86
N VAL A 58 9.22 5.30 12.53
CA VAL A 58 8.68 5.11 11.20
C VAL A 58 7.18 5.38 11.22
N LYS A 59 6.75 6.45 10.54
CA LYS A 59 5.33 6.85 10.45
C LYS A 59 4.63 6.34 9.20
N LEU A 60 5.36 6.14 8.10
CA LEU A 60 4.79 5.73 6.83
C LEU A 60 5.81 5.04 5.93
N SER A 61 5.30 4.23 5.00
CA SER A 61 6.03 3.66 3.88
C SER A 61 5.24 3.84 2.59
N LEU A 62 5.96 4.07 1.48
CA LEU A 62 5.39 4.33 0.17
C LEU A 62 5.90 3.31 -0.84
N PHE A 63 5.00 2.75 -1.64
CA PHE A 63 5.33 1.95 -2.80
C PHE A 63 4.37 2.26 -3.94
N ALA A 64 4.86 2.99 -4.95
CA ALA A 64 4.01 3.55 -5.99
C ALA A 64 2.79 4.25 -5.35
N ASP A 65 1.58 3.93 -5.81
CA ASP A 65 0.33 4.50 -5.32
C ASP A 65 -0.15 3.92 -3.97
N TYR A 66 0.55 2.93 -3.41
CA TYR A 66 0.22 2.34 -2.13
C TYR A 66 1.00 3.01 -0.98
N MET A 67 0.26 3.62 -0.06
CA MET A 67 0.79 4.16 1.19
C MET A 67 0.34 3.30 2.38
N ILE A 68 1.29 2.89 3.22
CA ILE A 68 1.04 2.35 4.55
C ILE A 68 1.38 3.42 5.58
N LEU A 69 0.50 3.57 6.57
CA LEU A 69 0.69 4.47 7.71
C LEU A 69 0.73 3.65 8.99
N TYR A 70 1.67 3.98 9.86
CA TYR A 70 1.86 3.37 11.16
C TYR A 70 1.49 4.39 12.22
N LEU A 71 0.51 4.07 13.06
CA LEU A 71 -0.01 4.97 14.08
C LEU A 71 -0.02 4.27 15.44
N GLU A 72 0.72 4.79 16.42
CA GLU A 72 0.73 4.26 17.79
C GLU A 72 -0.61 4.52 18.49
N ASN A 73 -1.14 5.75 18.38
CA ASN A 73 -2.38 6.18 19.00
C ASN A 73 -3.43 6.53 17.93
N PRO A 74 -4.10 5.54 17.32
CA PRO A 74 -4.91 5.77 16.13
C PRO A 74 -6.11 6.69 16.36
N LYS A 75 -6.71 6.74 17.57
CA LYS A 75 -7.86 7.62 17.86
C LYS A 75 -7.52 9.10 17.61
N ASP A 76 -6.39 9.54 18.15
CA ASP A 76 -5.97 10.94 18.07
C ASP A 76 -5.17 11.21 16.79
N SER A 77 -4.24 10.30 16.45
CA SER A 77 -3.34 10.46 15.32
C SER A 77 -4.08 10.45 13.99
N THR A 78 -5.19 9.70 13.86
CA THR A 78 -5.97 9.66 12.61
C THR A 78 -6.55 11.02 12.26
N ARG A 79 -7.00 11.80 13.25
CA ARG A 79 -7.53 13.15 13.00
C ARG A 79 -6.42 14.07 12.47
N LYS A 80 -5.26 14.04 13.12
CA LYS A 80 -4.08 14.82 12.74
C LYS A 80 -3.49 14.41 11.40
N LEU A 81 -3.60 13.14 11.04
CA LEU A 81 -3.18 12.60 9.75
C LEU A 81 -4.05 13.09 8.59
N LEU A 82 -5.36 13.25 8.80
CA LEU A 82 -6.27 13.65 7.73
C LEU A 82 -6.07 15.11 7.30
N GLU A 83 -5.56 15.97 8.18
CA GLU A 83 -5.25 17.37 7.89
C GLU A 83 -4.23 17.53 6.73
N PRO A 84 -2.99 17.00 6.80
CA PRO A 84 -2.01 17.12 5.72
C PRO A 84 -2.45 16.38 4.44
N ILE A 85 -3.15 15.24 4.55
CA ILE A 85 -3.70 14.53 3.38
C ILE A 85 -4.73 15.39 2.65
N HIS A 86 -5.60 16.09 3.40
CA HIS A 86 -6.62 16.95 2.83
C HIS A 86 -6.01 18.20 2.17
N GLU A 87 -5.06 18.87 2.83
CA GLU A 87 -4.40 20.04 2.24
C GLU A 87 -3.58 19.67 1.01
N PHE A 88 -2.84 18.55 1.06
CA PHE A 88 -2.16 18.02 -0.12
C PHE A 88 -3.14 17.71 -1.25
N GLY A 89 -4.31 17.13 -0.93
CA GLY A 89 -5.36 16.83 -1.91
C GLY A 89 -5.95 18.07 -2.59
N LYS A 90 -6.05 19.21 -1.91
CA LYS A 90 -6.48 20.48 -2.52
C LYS A 90 -5.48 20.98 -3.57
N VAL A 91 -4.19 20.80 -3.32
CA VAL A 91 -3.12 21.29 -4.20
C VAL A 91 -2.87 20.32 -5.37
N SER A 92 -2.71 19.04 -5.07
CA SER A 92 -2.39 18.00 -6.06
C SER A 92 -3.62 17.52 -6.86
N GLY A 93 -4.83 17.72 -6.32
CA GLY A 93 -6.05 17.12 -6.84
C GLY A 93 -6.24 15.64 -6.47
N TYR A 94 -5.33 15.05 -5.69
CA TYR A 94 -5.48 13.68 -5.20
C TYR A 94 -6.55 13.57 -4.11
N LYS A 95 -7.22 12.42 -4.07
CA LYS A 95 -8.24 12.11 -3.07
C LYS A 95 -8.04 10.70 -2.52
N ILE A 96 -8.04 10.59 -1.19
CA ILE A 96 -8.01 9.29 -0.52
C ILE A 96 -9.30 8.51 -0.85
N ASN A 97 -9.14 7.23 -1.19
CA ASN A 97 -10.26 6.34 -1.40
C ASN A 97 -10.62 5.64 -0.09
N THR A 98 -11.49 6.26 0.71
CA THR A 98 -11.91 5.74 2.01
C THR A 98 -12.56 4.34 1.96
N GLN A 99 -13.15 3.96 0.82
CA GLN A 99 -13.72 2.62 0.64
C GLN A 99 -12.66 1.54 0.43
N LYS A 100 -11.52 1.89 -0.16
CA LYS A 100 -10.38 0.98 -0.37
C LYS A 100 -9.36 1.04 0.75
N SER A 101 -9.28 2.15 1.47
CA SER A 101 -8.43 2.30 2.65
C SER A 101 -8.95 1.45 3.79
N MET A 102 -8.08 0.59 4.32
CA MET A 102 -8.38 -0.25 5.47
C MET A 102 -7.42 0.03 6.61
N ALA A 103 -7.93 -0.05 7.83
CA ALA A 103 -7.12 -0.06 9.04
C ALA A 103 -6.89 -1.50 9.50
N PHE A 104 -5.73 -1.75 10.09
CA PHE A 104 -5.40 -3.03 10.70
C PHE A 104 -4.84 -2.77 12.10
N LEU A 105 -5.50 -3.32 13.12
CA LEU A 105 -5.23 -2.99 14.52
C LEU A 105 -4.45 -4.12 15.19
N TYR A 106 -3.25 -3.80 15.67
CA TYR A 106 -2.43 -4.69 16.50
C TYR A 106 -2.69 -4.41 17.97
N THR A 107 -3.84 -4.86 18.47
CA THR A 107 -4.19 -4.82 19.89
C THR A 107 -4.76 -6.14 20.35
N ASN A 108 -4.41 -6.56 21.57
CA ASN A 108 -4.97 -7.74 22.22
C ASN A 108 -6.17 -7.38 23.12
N ASN A 109 -6.51 -6.10 23.24
CA ASN A 109 -7.61 -5.62 24.06
C ASN A 109 -8.85 -5.36 23.19
N GLU A 110 -9.83 -6.26 23.28
CA GLU A 110 -11.08 -6.19 22.51
C GLU A 110 -11.87 -4.91 22.76
N ARG A 111 -11.84 -4.38 23.99
CA ARG A 111 -12.51 -3.12 24.33
C ARG A 111 -11.85 -1.97 23.60
N SER A 112 -10.52 -1.86 23.68
CA SER A 112 -9.77 -0.82 22.97
C SER A 112 -9.94 -0.94 21.45
N GLU A 113 -9.95 -2.17 20.91
CA GLU A 113 -10.17 -2.44 19.49
C GLU A 113 -11.53 -1.89 19.04
N ARG A 114 -12.60 -2.15 19.80
CA ARG A 114 -13.94 -1.63 19.51
C ARG A 114 -13.97 -0.11 19.55
N GLU A 115 -13.43 0.50 20.60
CA GLU A 115 -13.42 1.96 20.73
C GLU A 115 -12.59 2.64 19.61
N ILE A 116 -11.49 2.03 19.16
CA ILE A 116 -10.71 2.54 18.03
C ILE A 116 -11.51 2.41 16.73
N ARG A 117 -12.13 1.25 16.50
CA ARG A 117 -12.96 0.99 15.32
C ARG A 117 -14.11 1.98 15.17
N GLU A 118 -14.68 2.43 16.28
CA GLU A 118 -15.73 3.45 16.30
C GLU A 118 -15.19 4.88 16.09
N ALA A 119 -13.93 5.13 16.43
CA ALA A 119 -13.31 6.46 16.37
C ALA A 119 -12.69 6.81 15.01
N ILE A 120 -12.23 5.81 14.25
CA ILE A 120 -11.54 6.03 12.96
C ILE A 120 -12.52 5.92 11.78
N PRO A 121 -12.32 6.68 10.69
CA PRO A 121 -13.21 6.68 9.53
C PRO A 121 -12.92 5.53 8.54
N PHE A 122 -12.05 4.58 8.90
CA PHE A 122 -11.59 3.51 8.02
C PHE A 122 -12.18 2.17 8.42
N THR A 123 -12.49 1.35 7.42
CA THR A 123 -12.91 -0.04 7.68
C THR A 123 -11.76 -0.80 8.32
N THR A 124 -12.01 -1.40 9.49
CA THR A 124 -11.01 -2.22 10.19
C THR A 124 -11.08 -3.67 9.75
N ALA A 125 -9.96 -4.23 9.33
CA ALA A 125 -9.83 -5.66 9.07
C ALA A 125 -9.54 -6.43 10.37
N SER A 126 -10.21 -7.57 10.57
CA SER A 126 -10.14 -8.31 11.83
C SER A 126 -9.14 -9.46 11.85
N LYS A 127 -8.81 -10.04 10.68
CA LYS A 127 -7.96 -11.25 10.59
C LYS A 127 -6.67 -11.02 9.82
N ARG A 128 -6.78 -10.42 8.65
CA ARG A 128 -5.65 -10.17 7.74
C ARG A 128 -5.92 -8.99 6.82
N ILE A 129 -4.86 -8.39 6.33
CA ILE A 129 -4.87 -7.49 5.18
C ILE A 129 -3.95 -8.02 4.08
N LYS A 130 -4.22 -7.67 2.83
CA LYS A 130 -3.34 -8.02 1.70
C LYS A 130 -2.63 -6.75 1.22
N TYR A 131 -1.31 -6.80 1.19
CA TYR A 131 -0.45 -5.70 0.74
C TYR A 131 0.59 -6.24 -0.24
N LEU A 132 0.61 -5.70 -1.46
CA LEU A 132 1.56 -6.10 -2.53
C LEU A 132 1.65 -7.62 -2.75
N GLY A 133 0.52 -8.32 -2.64
CA GLY A 133 0.48 -9.78 -2.81
C GLY A 133 0.75 -10.58 -1.53
N VAL A 134 1.25 -9.95 -0.46
CA VAL A 134 1.54 -10.55 0.84
C VAL A 134 0.33 -10.41 1.76
N ASN A 135 -0.05 -11.49 2.42
CA ASN A 135 -1.03 -11.49 3.51
C ASN A 135 -0.33 -11.08 4.81
N LEU A 136 -0.84 -10.06 5.48
CA LEU A 136 -0.41 -9.64 6.80
C LEU A 136 -1.46 -10.09 7.81
N PRO A 137 -1.25 -11.23 8.50
CA PRO A 137 -2.15 -11.71 9.54
C PRO A 137 -1.99 -10.92 10.85
N LYS A 138 -2.99 -11.04 11.73
CA LYS A 138 -2.98 -10.36 13.04
C LYS A 138 -1.91 -10.98 13.94
N GLU A 139 -1.79 -12.31 13.87
CA GLU A 139 -0.77 -13.07 14.56
C GLU A 139 0.50 -13.21 13.71
N SER A 140 1.63 -12.68 14.20
CA SER A 140 2.91 -12.70 13.49
C SER A 140 3.40 -14.12 13.15
N LYS A 141 3.06 -15.12 13.96
CA LYS A 141 3.39 -16.55 13.74
C LYS A 141 2.82 -17.10 12.44
N ASP A 142 1.71 -16.54 11.96
CA ASP A 142 1.00 -17.01 10.77
C ASP A 142 1.54 -16.37 9.48
N LEU A 143 2.40 -15.35 9.59
CA LEU A 143 2.96 -14.64 8.44
C LEU A 143 3.72 -15.59 7.49
N TYR A 144 4.54 -16.50 8.03
CA TYR A 144 5.28 -17.47 7.22
C TYR A 144 4.36 -18.50 6.57
N SER A 145 3.39 -19.03 7.33
CA SER A 145 2.52 -20.10 6.86
C SER A 145 1.55 -19.62 5.78
N GLU A 146 1.03 -18.40 5.90
CA GLU A 146 0.09 -17.82 4.92
C GLU A 146 0.76 -17.40 3.61
N ASN A 147 2.04 -16.99 3.65
CA ASN A 147 2.73 -16.45 2.49
C ASN A 147 3.70 -17.45 1.84
N CYS A 148 4.63 -18.00 2.63
CA CYS A 148 5.74 -18.79 2.09
C CYS A 148 5.30 -20.20 1.70
N LYS A 149 4.46 -20.88 2.50
CA LYS A 149 3.99 -22.24 2.15
C LYS A 149 3.22 -22.25 0.83
N THR A 150 2.37 -21.26 0.61
CA THR A 150 1.57 -21.13 -0.60
C THR A 150 2.47 -20.82 -1.81
N LEU A 151 3.43 -19.89 -1.65
CA LEU A 151 4.37 -19.53 -2.71
C LEU A 151 5.28 -20.70 -3.11
N MET A 152 5.78 -21.46 -2.13
CA MET A 152 6.61 -22.65 -2.37
C MET A 152 5.82 -23.74 -3.10
N LYS A 153 4.55 -23.96 -2.73
CA LYS A 153 3.66 -24.89 -3.46
C LYS A 153 3.39 -24.45 -4.90
N SER A 154 3.16 -23.16 -5.14
CA SER A 154 2.93 -22.65 -6.50
C SER A 154 4.17 -22.71 -7.40
N LYS A 155 5.37 -22.68 -6.80
CA LYS A 155 6.65 -22.85 -7.51
C LYS A 155 7.05 -24.33 -7.67
N MET A 156 6.46 -25.25 -6.90
CA MET A 156 6.58 -26.70 -7.07
C MET A 156 5.50 -27.22 -8.02
N THR A 157 5.60 -26.88 -9.31
CA THR A 157 4.80 -27.54 -10.33
C THR A 157 5.39 -28.92 -10.59
N GLN A 158 4.66 -30.00 -10.28
CA GLN A 158 5.01 -31.32 -10.80
C GLN A 158 4.66 -31.33 -12.29
N ILE A 159 5.68 -31.46 -13.14
CA ILE A 159 5.51 -31.80 -14.54
C ILE A 159 5.98 -33.26 -14.65
N ASP A 160 5.05 -34.15 -14.98
CA ASP A 160 5.34 -35.55 -15.31
C ASP A 160 6.12 -36.33 -14.22
N GLY A 161 5.69 -36.20 -12.96
CA GLY A 161 6.26 -36.94 -11.83
C GLY A 161 7.65 -36.49 -11.38
N LYS A 162 8.21 -35.42 -11.96
CA LYS A 162 9.48 -34.81 -11.52
C LYS A 162 9.23 -33.55 -10.71
N THR A 163 9.94 -33.45 -9.59
CA THR A 163 9.95 -32.25 -8.74
C THR A 163 11.01 -31.29 -9.28
N TYR A 164 10.58 -30.14 -9.79
CA TYR A 164 11.49 -29.07 -10.19
C TYR A 164 11.58 -28.06 -9.05
N HIS A 165 12.80 -27.81 -8.57
CA HIS A 165 13.07 -26.71 -7.66
C HIS A 165 13.26 -25.46 -8.50
N ALA A 166 12.34 -24.48 -8.41
CA ALA A 166 12.63 -23.14 -8.87
C ALA A 166 13.70 -22.56 -7.92
N LEU A 167 14.98 -22.75 -8.27
CA LEU A 167 16.10 -22.00 -7.71
C LEU A 167 15.87 -20.53 -8.06
N GLY A 168 15.34 -19.76 -7.12
CA GLY A 168 15.24 -18.33 -7.20
C GLY A 168 15.90 -17.73 -5.96
N LEU A 169 16.73 -16.71 -6.22
CA LEU A 169 17.62 -15.90 -5.36
C LEU A 169 19.09 -16.28 -5.64
N GLU A 170 19.98 -15.38 -6.09
CA GLU A 170 20.05 -13.93 -5.88
C GLU A 170 21.04 -13.26 -6.88
N GLU A 171 20.98 -11.92 -6.98
CA GLU A 171 21.97 -10.97 -7.54
C GLU A 171 22.22 -10.87 -9.06
N SER A 172 21.70 -9.79 -9.66
CA SER A 172 22.53 -8.89 -10.47
C SER A 172 22.00 -7.46 -10.37
N ILE A 173 22.57 -6.70 -9.42
CA ILE A 173 22.64 -5.24 -9.51
C ILE A 173 23.66 -4.97 -10.62
N LEU A 174 23.22 -5.03 -11.88
CA LEU A 174 23.80 -4.47 -13.12
C LEU A 174 23.40 -5.33 -14.32
N SER A 175 22.78 -4.70 -15.32
CA SER A 175 22.94 -5.11 -16.72
C SER A 175 22.85 -3.85 -17.58
N LYS A 176 23.73 -3.79 -18.58
CA LYS A 176 23.86 -2.73 -19.59
C LYS A 176 22.53 -2.34 -20.23
#